data_AF-A0A9X6U5Q6-F1
#
_entry.id   AF-A0A9X6U5Q6-F1
#
_cell.length_a   1.000
_cell.length_b   1.000
_cell.length_c   1.000
_cell.angle_alpha   90.00
_cell.angle_beta   90.00
_cell.angle_gamma   90.00
#
_symmetry.space_group_name_H-M   'P 1'
#
loop_
_entity.id
_entity.type
_entity.pdbx_description
1 polymer ?
#
loop_
_entity_poly.entity_id
_entity_poly.type
_entity_poly.pdbx_seq_one_letter_code
_entity_poly.pdbx_strand_id
1 'polypeptide(L)'
;AWVQIAKSGIIKPQRIEGKTVNEYIDMALVGMKWKRGKTDYAGFHTMTIDEFMDPLTFLKKIASLFKLEIQYRVEVQGSQIIGWYVDMIQRCGRDTGKEIELGKDLIGVTRMEHSRDICTALVGFVKGEGDSVITIESINRGLPYIIDHDAFQRWNEQGKHKFGFYTPETEELHMTPQRLMTLMEIELKKRVNSSVSYEVEAQSIGRIFGLAHELINEGDTIRIKDTGFTPKLYL
;
A
#
# COMPACT_ATOMS: atom_id res chain seq x y z
N ALA A 1 7.09 -22.61 9.18
CA ALA A 1 6.65 -21.21 9.01
C ALA A 1 7.55 -20.50 8.00
N TRP A 2 6.98 -19.66 7.13
CA TRP A 2 7.70 -18.85 6.13
C TRP A 2 8.71 -17.88 6.78
N VAL A 3 8.47 -17.46 8.01
CA VAL A 3 9.38 -16.64 8.83
C VAL A 3 10.79 -17.23 8.94
N GLN A 4 10.94 -18.56 8.81
CA GLN A 4 12.25 -19.21 8.86
C GLN A 4 13.15 -18.88 7.64
N ILE A 5 12.59 -18.36 6.54
CA ILE A 5 13.36 -17.89 5.38
C ILE A 5 14.37 -16.82 5.81
N ALA A 6 14.00 -15.93 6.73
CA ALA A 6 14.88 -14.89 7.27
C ALA A 6 16.16 -15.45 7.93
N LYS A 7 16.08 -16.67 8.48
CA LYS A 7 17.20 -17.30 9.21
C LYS A 7 18.00 -18.28 8.37
N SER A 8 17.58 -18.52 7.13
CA SER A 8 18.09 -19.63 6.31
C SER A 8 19.17 -19.22 5.31
N GLY A 9 19.57 -17.94 5.29
CA GLY A 9 20.61 -17.44 4.41
C GLY A 9 20.94 -15.97 4.66
N ILE A 10 21.86 -15.45 3.87
CA ILE A 10 22.29 -14.04 3.90
C ILE A 10 22.45 -13.59 2.45
N ILE A 11 21.91 -12.41 2.13
CA ILE A 11 22.12 -11.74 0.84
C ILE A 11 23.21 -10.70 1.03
N LYS A 12 24.28 -10.80 0.24
CA LYS A 12 25.43 -9.90 0.30
C LYS A 12 25.16 -8.60 -0.49
N PRO A 13 25.78 -7.48 -0.09
CA PRO A 13 25.79 -6.26 -0.90
C PRO A 13 26.27 -6.53 -2.32
N GLN A 14 25.48 -6.13 -3.30
CA GLN A 14 25.77 -6.31 -4.72
C GLN A 14 24.80 -5.49 -5.58
N ARG A 15 25.20 -5.22 -6.82
CA ARG A 15 24.32 -4.64 -7.83
C ARG A 15 23.85 -5.73 -8.77
N ILE A 16 22.53 -5.89 -8.88
CA ILE A 16 21.88 -6.91 -9.70
C ILE A 16 21.22 -6.20 -10.87
N GLU A 17 21.73 -6.41 -12.08
CA GLU A 17 21.29 -5.66 -13.26
C GLU A 17 20.35 -6.46 -14.16
N GLY A 18 19.22 -5.85 -14.54
CA GLY A 18 18.36 -6.34 -15.61
C GLY A 18 17.82 -7.76 -15.39
N LYS A 19 17.41 -8.09 -14.16
CA LYS A 19 16.89 -9.42 -13.81
C LYS A 19 15.37 -9.46 -13.76
N THR A 20 14.81 -10.62 -14.07
CA THR A 20 13.38 -10.91 -13.91
C THR A 20 13.05 -11.26 -12.45
N VAL A 21 11.77 -11.16 -12.08
CA VAL A 21 11.28 -11.61 -10.76
C VAL A 21 11.68 -13.05 -10.46
N ASN A 22 11.72 -13.93 -11.47
CA ASN A 22 12.09 -15.33 -11.33
C ASN A 22 13.52 -15.49 -10.83
N GLU A 23 14.46 -14.81 -11.49
CA GLU A 23 15.86 -14.86 -11.13
C GLU A 23 16.10 -14.28 -9.73
N TYR A 24 15.40 -13.20 -9.38
CA TYR A 24 15.46 -12.61 -8.04
C TYR A 24 14.96 -13.56 -6.94
N ILE A 25 13.83 -14.26 -7.15
CA ILE A 25 13.33 -15.25 -6.19
C ILE A 25 14.31 -16.43 -6.08
N ASP A 26 14.82 -16.92 -7.21
CA ASP A 26 15.75 -18.05 -7.22
C ASP A 26 17.04 -17.69 -6.48
N MET A 27 17.53 -16.45 -6.58
CA MET A 27 18.63 -15.92 -5.77
C MET A 27 18.29 -15.84 -4.27
N ALA A 28 17.05 -15.46 -3.92
CA ALA A 28 16.62 -15.36 -2.53
C ALA A 28 16.51 -16.72 -1.85
N LEU A 29 16.15 -17.77 -2.60
CA LEU A 29 15.81 -19.09 -2.05
C LEU A 29 16.93 -20.14 -2.19
N VAL A 30 18.14 -19.73 -2.57
CA VAL A 30 19.29 -20.63 -2.76
C VAL A 30 19.52 -21.48 -1.50
N GLY A 31 19.58 -22.81 -1.69
CA GLY A 31 19.86 -23.77 -0.62
C GLY A 31 18.72 -23.98 0.38
N MET A 32 17.52 -23.44 0.11
CA MET A 32 16.37 -23.56 1.00
C MET A 32 15.40 -24.65 0.54
N LYS A 33 14.53 -25.09 1.46
CA LYS A 33 13.40 -25.98 1.12
C LYS A 33 12.29 -25.28 0.32
N TRP A 34 12.23 -23.95 0.39
CA TRP A 34 11.30 -23.12 -0.37
C TRP A 34 11.82 -22.97 -1.79
N LYS A 35 10.92 -23.08 -2.77
CA LYS A 35 11.22 -22.95 -4.19
C LYS A 35 10.36 -21.85 -4.80
N ARG A 36 10.80 -21.31 -5.93
CA ARG A 36 9.96 -20.42 -6.73
C ARG A 36 8.69 -21.15 -7.18
N GLY A 37 7.55 -20.50 -6.99
CA GLY A 37 6.26 -20.99 -7.44
C GLY A 37 5.75 -20.22 -8.65
N LYS A 38 4.48 -19.81 -8.62
CA LYS A 38 3.82 -19.01 -9.65
C LYS A 38 4.35 -17.58 -9.64
N THR A 39 4.61 -17.05 -10.81
CA THR A 39 5.22 -15.73 -10.97
C THR A 39 4.60 -15.02 -12.16
N ASP A 40 3.97 -13.88 -11.90
CA ASP A 40 3.46 -13.03 -12.97
C ASP A 40 4.60 -12.23 -13.62
N TYR A 41 4.52 -12.05 -14.93
CA TYR A 41 5.54 -11.29 -15.65
C TYR A 41 5.41 -9.80 -15.33
N ALA A 42 6.48 -9.23 -14.78
CA ALA A 42 6.55 -7.82 -14.39
C ALA A 42 7.80 -7.11 -14.96
N GLY A 43 8.33 -7.60 -16.08
CA GLY A 43 9.48 -7.00 -16.76
C GLY A 43 10.83 -7.28 -16.10
N PHE A 44 11.79 -6.38 -16.34
CA PHE A 44 13.17 -6.48 -15.87
C PHE A 44 13.50 -5.28 -15.01
N HIS A 45 14.14 -5.52 -13.87
CA HIS A 45 14.54 -4.45 -12.96
C HIS A 45 15.98 -4.63 -12.48
N THR A 46 16.62 -3.49 -12.23
CA THR A 46 17.94 -3.42 -11.57
C THR A 46 17.72 -3.03 -10.12
N MET A 47 18.45 -3.68 -9.21
CA MET A 47 18.42 -3.40 -7.77
C MET A 47 19.84 -3.37 -7.23
N THR A 48 20.13 -2.33 -6.44
CA THR A 48 21.36 -2.24 -5.67
C THR A 48 21.07 -2.63 -4.23
N ILE A 49 21.90 -3.51 -3.68
CA ILE A 49 21.87 -3.93 -2.29
C ILE A 49 23.14 -3.37 -1.65
N ASP A 50 23.00 -2.35 -0.80
CA ASP A 50 24.15 -1.66 -0.19
C ASP A 50 24.63 -2.34 1.10
N GLU A 51 23.73 -3.03 1.80
CA GLU A 51 23.98 -3.68 3.09
C GLU A 51 23.57 -5.15 3.08
N PHE A 52 24.14 -5.93 3.99
CA PHE A 52 23.71 -7.30 4.20
C PHE A 52 22.26 -7.34 4.64
N MET A 53 21.48 -8.27 4.07
CA MET A 53 20.09 -8.47 4.48
C MET A 53 19.71 -9.93 4.48
N ASP A 54 18.67 -10.23 5.24
CA ASP A 54 18.10 -11.57 5.25
C ASP A 54 17.24 -11.82 3.98
N PRO A 55 17.11 -13.09 3.56
CA PRO A 55 16.36 -13.46 2.36
C PRO A 55 14.88 -13.07 2.39
N LEU A 56 14.27 -13.00 3.57
CA LEU A 56 12.86 -12.62 3.68
C LEU A 56 12.68 -11.12 3.42
N THR A 57 13.58 -10.28 3.97
CA THR A 57 13.64 -8.85 3.64
C THR A 57 13.93 -8.65 2.15
N PHE A 58 14.81 -9.46 1.57
CA PHE A 58 15.09 -9.42 0.14
C PHE A 58 13.86 -9.74 -0.72
N LEU A 59 13.10 -10.79 -0.38
CA LEU A 59 11.83 -11.11 -1.03
C LEU A 59 10.82 -9.95 -0.96
N LYS A 60 10.73 -9.25 0.17
CA LYS A 60 9.87 -8.06 0.30
C LYS A 60 10.32 -6.92 -0.60
N LYS A 61 11.64 -6.68 -0.72
CA LYS A 61 12.18 -5.68 -1.66
C LYS A 61 11.86 -6.04 -3.11
N ILE A 62 11.97 -7.32 -3.47
CA ILE A 62 11.59 -7.83 -4.80
C ILE A 62 10.10 -7.56 -5.06
N ALA A 63 9.21 -7.96 -4.14
CA ALA A 63 7.77 -7.71 -4.25
C ALA A 63 7.47 -6.22 -4.47
N SER A 64 8.11 -5.33 -3.71
CA SER A 64 7.97 -3.87 -3.85
C SER A 64 8.50 -3.35 -5.19
N LEU A 65 9.65 -3.84 -5.66
CA LEU A 65 10.29 -3.41 -6.91
C LEU A 65 9.43 -3.74 -8.13
N PHE A 66 8.87 -4.95 -8.15
CA PHE A 66 8.03 -5.44 -9.24
C PHE A 66 6.54 -5.10 -9.07
N LYS A 67 6.14 -4.47 -7.95
CA LYS A 67 4.75 -4.19 -7.58
C LYS A 67 3.86 -5.44 -7.59
N LEU A 68 4.37 -6.52 -7.01
CA LEU A 68 3.69 -7.80 -6.88
C LEU A 68 3.39 -8.10 -5.41
N GLU A 69 2.40 -8.95 -5.18
CA GLU A 69 2.09 -9.53 -3.89
C GLU A 69 2.80 -10.87 -3.71
N ILE A 70 3.27 -11.13 -2.49
CA ILE A 70 3.96 -12.37 -2.13
C ILE A 70 2.99 -13.35 -1.47
N GLN A 71 2.94 -14.58 -1.97
CA GLN A 71 2.14 -15.65 -1.40
C GLN A 71 3.02 -16.85 -1.03
N TYR A 72 2.90 -17.30 0.22
CA TYR A 72 3.60 -18.48 0.71
C TYR A 72 2.66 -19.68 0.69
N ARG A 73 2.97 -20.68 -0.13
CA ARG A 73 2.11 -21.84 -0.34
C ARG A 73 2.82 -23.14 -0.01
N VAL A 74 2.12 -24.02 0.69
CA VAL A 74 2.59 -25.38 1.00
C VAL A 74 1.67 -26.34 0.28
N GLU A 75 2.23 -27.18 -0.58
CA GLU A 75 1.47 -28.23 -1.24
C GLU A 75 1.56 -29.52 -0.41
N VAL A 76 0.40 -30.12 -0.17
CA VAL A 76 0.24 -31.36 0.58
C VAL A 76 -0.50 -32.35 -0.29
N GLN A 77 0.02 -33.57 -0.39
CA GLN A 77 -0.63 -34.69 -1.07
C GLN A 77 -0.87 -35.80 -0.05
N GLY A 78 -2.14 -36.06 0.26
CA GLY A 78 -2.52 -36.97 1.36
C GLY A 78 -2.00 -36.44 2.70
N SER A 79 -1.14 -37.22 3.35
CA SER A 79 -0.49 -36.85 4.62
C SER A 79 0.93 -36.29 4.47
N GLN A 80 1.43 -36.13 3.24
CA GLN A 80 2.81 -35.71 2.98
C GLN A 80 2.89 -34.30 2.39
N ILE A 81 3.80 -33.49 2.89
CA ILE A 81 4.15 -32.19 2.30
C ILE A 81 5.03 -32.44 1.08
N ILE A 82 4.55 -32.08 -0.10
CA ILE A 82 5.25 -32.30 -1.38
C ILE A 82 6.07 -31.09 -1.83
N GLY A 83 5.78 -29.90 -1.32
CA GLY A 83 6.54 -28.70 -1.70
C GLY A 83 6.22 -27.45 -0.88
N TRP A 84 7.19 -26.54 -0.87
CA TRP A 84 7.09 -25.21 -0.27
C TRP A 84 7.39 -24.19 -1.36
N TYR A 85 6.47 -23.28 -1.62
CA TYR A 85 6.53 -22.36 -2.75
C TYR A 85 6.38 -20.91 -2.32
N VAL A 86 7.17 -20.04 -2.93
CA VAL A 86 6.98 -18.60 -2.89
C VAL A 86 6.46 -18.15 -4.25
N ASP A 87 5.22 -17.71 -4.27
CA ASP A 87 4.56 -17.16 -5.45
C ASP A 87 4.69 -15.60 -5.43
N MET A 88 4.87 -14.98 -6.59
CA MET A 88 4.87 -13.51 -6.77
C MET A 88 3.85 -13.16 -7.86
N ILE A 89 2.70 -12.64 -7.45
CA ILE A 89 1.53 -12.47 -8.33
C ILE A 89 1.01 -11.03 -8.25
N GLN A 90 0.34 -10.52 -9.28
CA GLN A 90 -0.16 -9.13 -9.29
C GLN A 90 -1.20 -8.88 -8.20
N ARG A 91 -2.00 -9.91 -7.89
CA ARG A 91 -3.07 -9.83 -6.91
C ARG A 91 -3.28 -11.19 -6.27
N CYS A 92 -3.21 -11.27 -4.95
CA CYS A 92 -3.60 -12.43 -4.19
C CYS A 92 -5.13 -12.47 -4.05
N GLY A 93 -5.68 -13.69 -4.00
CA GLY A 93 -7.12 -13.92 -3.84
C GLY A 93 -7.89 -14.01 -5.16
N ARG A 94 -9.18 -14.31 -5.02
CA ARG A 94 -10.11 -14.58 -6.12
C ARG A 94 -11.24 -13.56 -6.10
N ASP A 95 -11.72 -13.18 -7.27
CA ASP A 95 -13.04 -12.57 -7.43
C ASP A 95 -14.02 -13.68 -7.81
N THR A 96 -14.76 -14.17 -6.83
CA THR A 96 -15.80 -15.19 -7.01
C THR A 96 -17.18 -14.56 -7.17
N GLY A 97 -17.28 -13.23 -7.14
CA GLY A 97 -18.55 -12.52 -7.02
C GLY A 97 -19.20 -12.66 -5.64
N LYS A 98 -18.45 -13.07 -4.62
CA LYS A 98 -18.95 -13.21 -3.24
C LYS A 98 -19.42 -11.85 -2.70
N GLU A 99 -20.69 -11.79 -2.34
CA GLU A 99 -21.31 -10.64 -1.67
C GLU A 99 -21.62 -10.96 -0.21
N ILE A 100 -21.24 -10.06 0.69
CA ILE A 100 -21.60 -10.07 2.11
C ILE A 100 -22.78 -9.12 2.30
N GLU A 101 -23.90 -9.63 2.81
CA GLU A 101 -25.17 -8.92 2.83
C GLU A 101 -25.84 -8.91 4.21
N LEU A 102 -26.45 -7.77 4.56
CA LEU A 102 -27.29 -7.64 5.75
C LEU A 102 -28.41 -8.67 5.77
N GLY A 103 -28.51 -9.43 6.86
CA GLY A 103 -29.51 -10.50 7.03
C GLY A 103 -29.10 -11.86 6.47
N LYS A 104 -27.93 -11.97 5.82
CA LYS A 104 -27.33 -13.23 5.38
C LYS A 104 -26.10 -13.57 6.20
N ASP A 105 -25.04 -12.80 6.02
CA ASP A 105 -23.70 -13.08 6.56
C ASP A 105 -22.98 -11.83 7.05
N LEU A 106 -23.53 -10.64 6.82
CA LEU A 106 -23.05 -9.40 7.45
C LEU A 106 -23.49 -9.34 8.92
N ILE A 107 -22.51 -9.22 9.83
CA ILE A 107 -22.76 -9.01 11.26
C ILE A 107 -22.83 -7.52 11.57
N GLY A 108 -21.91 -6.72 11.02
CA GLY A 108 -21.90 -5.29 11.21
C GLY A 108 -20.87 -4.57 10.35
N VAL A 109 -21.08 -3.26 10.16
CA VAL A 109 -20.13 -2.36 9.50
C VAL A 109 -19.86 -1.17 10.40
N THR A 110 -18.59 -0.91 10.67
CA THR A 110 -18.13 0.30 11.34
C THR A 110 -17.42 1.19 10.33
N ARG A 111 -17.96 2.39 10.11
CA ARG A 111 -17.31 3.42 9.31
C ARG A 111 -16.42 4.27 10.21
N MET A 112 -15.12 4.29 9.93
CA MET A 112 -14.16 5.13 10.61
C MET A 112 -13.76 6.28 9.69
N GLU A 113 -13.97 7.51 10.16
CA GLU A 113 -13.60 8.72 9.43
C GLU A 113 -12.35 9.34 10.05
N HIS A 114 -11.28 9.41 9.28
CA HIS A 114 -10.02 10.00 9.71
C HIS A 114 -9.94 11.44 9.18
N SER A 115 -10.18 12.40 10.07
CA SER A 115 -10.17 13.84 9.77
C SER A 115 -8.95 14.59 10.32
N ARG A 116 -8.02 13.88 10.95
CA ARG A 116 -6.81 14.48 11.56
C ARG A 116 -5.91 15.12 10.52
N ASP A 117 -5.71 14.45 9.39
CA ASP A 117 -4.77 14.89 8.35
C ASP A 117 -5.39 15.91 7.39
N ILE A 118 -6.65 16.30 7.62
CA ILE A 118 -7.33 17.29 6.79
C ILE A 118 -6.68 18.65 6.98
N CYS A 119 -6.20 19.25 5.89
CA CYS A 119 -5.72 20.63 5.88
C CYS A 119 -6.53 21.48 4.88
N THR A 120 -6.72 22.73 5.28
CA THR A 120 -7.38 23.76 4.47
C THR A 120 -6.37 24.76 3.90
N ALA A 121 -5.15 24.72 4.43
CA ALA A 121 -4.00 25.47 3.94
C ALA A 121 -2.76 24.57 4.04
N LEU A 122 -1.88 24.61 3.04
CA LEU A 122 -0.66 23.80 3.01
C LEU A 122 0.55 24.70 2.85
N VAL A 123 1.46 24.65 3.83
CA VAL A 123 2.78 25.30 3.79
C VAL A 123 3.78 24.32 3.19
N GLY A 124 4.45 24.71 2.11
CA GLY A 124 5.47 23.89 1.46
C GLY A 124 6.85 24.51 1.59
N PHE A 125 7.84 23.70 1.95
CA PHE A 125 9.21 24.15 2.07
C PHE A 125 10.21 23.04 1.78
N VAL A 126 11.37 23.43 1.25
CA VAL A 126 12.52 22.55 0.97
C VAL A 126 13.79 23.22 1.46
N LYS A 127 14.69 22.46 2.08
CA LYS A 127 16.03 22.96 2.40
C LYS A 127 16.85 23.08 1.12
N GLY A 128 17.31 24.28 0.81
CA GLY A 128 18.20 24.56 -0.32
C GLY A 128 19.68 24.33 0.04
N GLU A 129 20.57 24.86 -0.79
CA GLU A 129 22.00 24.89 -0.48
C GLU A 129 22.29 25.88 0.66
N GLY A 130 23.04 25.45 1.67
CA GLY A 130 23.28 26.22 2.91
C GLY A 130 22.07 26.25 3.86
N ASP A 131 22.00 27.26 4.73
CA ASP A 131 20.85 27.49 5.64
C ASP A 131 19.64 28.14 4.93
N SER A 132 19.57 28.06 3.61
CA SER A 132 18.49 28.66 2.82
C SER A 132 17.28 27.73 2.72
N VAL A 133 16.06 28.30 2.79
CA VAL A 133 14.80 27.57 2.65
C VAL A 133 14.08 28.07 1.40
N ILE A 134 13.72 27.13 0.53
CA ILE A 134 12.92 27.39 -0.67
C ILE A 134 11.44 27.27 -0.31
N THR A 135 10.68 28.34 -0.52
CA THR A 135 9.23 28.42 -0.35
C THR A 135 8.57 28.92 -1.64
N ILE A 136 7.25 29.03 -1.65
CA ILE A 136 6.49 29.61 -2.76
C ILE A 136 6.24 31.12 -2.62
N GLU A 137 6.75 31.77 -1.57
CA GLU A 137 6.43 33.19 -1.26
C GLU A 137 6.74 34.14 -2.43
N SER A 138 7.86 33.88 -3.12
CA SER A 138 8.32 34.66 -4.27
C SER A 138 7.34 34.66 -5.46
N ILE A 139 6.50 33.63 -5.57
CA ILE A 139 5.53 33.46 -6.66
C ILE A 139 4.07 33.53 -6.19
N ASN A 140 3.84 33.59 -4.87
CA ASN A 140 2.51 33.53 -4.26
C ASN A 140 2.21 34.75 -3.40
N ARG A 141 2.47 35.95 -3.93
CA ARG A 141 2.16 37.25 -3.26
C ARG A 141 2.75 37.36 -1.85
N GLY A 142 3.91 36.75 -1.60
CA GLY A 142 4.55 36.73 -0.28
C GLY A 142 3.95 35.74 0.72
N LEU A 143 3.06 34.83 0.30
CA LEU A 143 2.48 33.80 1.17
C LEU A 143 3.18 32.44 0.97
N PRO A 144 3.64 31.77 2.05
CA PRO A 144 4.32 30.48 1.95
C PRO A 144 3.38 29.28 1.82
N TYR A 145 2.07 29.52 1.66
CA TYR A 145 1.06 28.48 1.65
C TYR A 145 0.01 28.69 0.56
N ILE A 146 -0.57 27.58 0.13
CA ILE A 146 -1.78 27.55 -0.70
C ILE A 146 -3.00 27.24 0.18
N ILE A 147 -4.18 27.63 -0.29
CA ILE A 147 -5.46 27.42 0.43
C ILE A 147 -6.46 26.71 -0.47
N ASP A 148 -7.34 25.93 0.15
CA ASP A 148 -8.54 25.40 -0.48
C ASP A 148 -9.78 25.99 0.21
N HIS A 149 -10.54 26.79 -0.53
CA HIS A 149 -11.69 27.51 0.00
C HIS A 149 -12.85 26.56 0.36
N ASP A 150 -13.08 25.52 -0.43
CA ASP A 150 -14.15 24.54 -0.19
C ASP A 150 -13.83 23.67 1.02
N ALA A 151 -12.57 23.29 1.19
CA ALA A 151 -12.09 22.63 2.40
C ALA A 151 -12.22 23.54 3.61
N PHE A 152 -11.89 24.83 3.48
CA PHE A 152 -12.05 25.79 4.57
C PHE A 152 -13.51 25.92 5.02
N GLN A 153 -14.46 26.02 4.10
CA GLN A 153 -15.89 26.08 4.46
C GLN A 153 -16.34 24.85 5.26
N ARG A 154 -15.83 23.67 4.92
CA ARG A 154 -16.21 22.39 5.55
C ARG A 154 -15.49 22.11 6.86
N TRP A 155 -14.21 22.49 6.96
CA TRP A 155 -13.30 21.98 7.97
C TRP A 155 -12.62 23.06 8.81
N ASN A 156 -12.97 24.34 8.64
CA ASN A 156 -12.43 25.39 9.49
C ASN A 156 -12.75 25.12 10.96
N GLU A 157 -11.81 25.52 11.82
CA GLU A 157 -12.01 25.50 13.26
C GLU A 157 -12.11 26.94 13.73
N GLN A 158 -13.32 27.38 14.09
CA GLN A 158 -13.61 28.75 14.53
C GLN A 158 -13.17 29.82 13.51
N GLY A 159 -13.36 29.55 12.22
CA GLY A 159 -12.95 30.46 11.14
C GLY A 159 -11.44 30.51 10.91
N LYS A 160 -10.65 29.57 11.47
CA LYS A 160 -9.21 29.46 11.21
C LYS A 160 -8.90 28.31 10.27
N HIS A 161 -7.86 28.52 9.47
CA HIS A 161 -7.32 27.47 8.60
C HIS A 161 -6.66 26.37 9.45
N LYS A 162 -6.91 25.12 9.07
CA LYS A 162 -6.08 23.98 9.47
C LYS A 162 -4.85 23.93 8.57
N PHE A 163 -3.69 24.28 9.11
CA PHE A 163 -2.42 24.28 8.39
C PHE A 163 -1.79 22.90 8.38
N GLY A 164 -1.42 22.43 7.19
CA GLY A 164 -0.54 21.29 6.99
C GLY A 164 0.85 21.74 6.54
N PHE A 165 1.84 20.90 6.77
CA PHE A 165 3.22 21.10 6.33
C PHE A 165 3.60 20.03 5.31
N TYR A 166 4.38 20.42 4.31
CA TYR A 166 4.81 19.54 3.23
C TYR A 166 6.27 19.80 2.83
N THR A 167 7.04 18.73 2.78
CA THR A 167 8.39 18.70 2.21
C THR A 167 8.43 17.54 1.22
N PRO A 168 8.60 17.80 -0.09
CA PRO A 168 8.69 16.74 -1.08
C PRO A 168 9.93 15.87 -0.87
N GLU A 169 9.75 14.55 -0.83
CA GLU A 169 10.82 13.56 -0.90
C GLU A 169 11.17 13.36 -2.38
N THR A 170 12.21 14.06 -2.86
CA THR A 170 12.67 13.96 -4.25
C THR A 170 14.19 13.83 -4.32
N GLU A 171 14.67 13.03 -5.27
CA GLU A 171 16.09 12.88 -5.62
C GLU A 171 16.57 14.02 -6.55
N GLU A 172 15.66 14.86 -7.05
CA GLU A 172 16.01 16.02 -7.88
C GLU A 172 16.75 17.09 -7.06
N LEU A 173 18.04 17.28 -7.37
CA LEU A 173 18.96 18.21 -6.70
C LEU A 173 18.54 19.70 -6.80
N HIS A 174 17.62 20.06 -7.70
CA HIS A 174 17.23 21.45 -7.96
C HIS A 174 15.71 21.66 -7.89
N MET A 175 15.22 21.92 -6.68
CA MET A 175 13.83 22.34 -6.46
C MET A 175 13.62 23.81 -6.86
N THR A 176 12.55 24.12 -7.59
CA THR A 176 12.13 25.50 -7.90
C THR A 176 10.80 25.84 -7.20
N PRO A 177 10.51 27.12 -6.90
CA PRO A 177 9.22 27.53 -6.34
C PRO A 177 8.02 27.08 -7.17
N GLN A 178 8.12 27.12 -8.50
CA GLN A 178 7.05 26.69 -9.41
C GLN A 178 6.79 25.19 -9.30
N ARG A 179 7.85 24.38 -9.23
CA ARG A 179 7.73 22.93 -9.04
C ARG A 179 7.14 22.61 -7.68
N LEU A 180 7.62 23.29 -6.63
CA LEU A 180 7.10 23.15 -5.27
C LEU A 180 5.60 23.48 -5.20
N MET A 181 5.16 24.55 -5.87
CA MET A 181 3.73 24.91 -5.98
C MET A 181 2.89 23.78 -6.59
N THR A 182 3.33 23.19 -7.71
CA THR A 182 2.61 22.06 -8.33
C THR A 182 2.52 20.85 -7.40
N LEU A 183 3.62 20.52 -6.71
CA LEU A 183 3.63 19.40 -5.75
C LEU A 183 2.73 19.69 -4.55
N MET A 184 2.72 20.92 -4.05
CA MET A 184 1.82 21.37 -2.98
C MET A 184 0.36 21.25 -3.41
N GLU A 185 -0.02 21.65 -4.62
CA GLU A 185 -1.40 21.54 -5.12
C GLU A 185 -1.86 20.09 -5.21
N ILE A 186 -1.00 19.20 -5.69
CA ILE A 186 -1.26 17.75 -5.74
C ILE A 186 -1.46 17.21 -4.33
N GLU A 187 -0.60 17.60 -3.38
CA GLU A 187 -0.65 17.11 -2.02
C GLU A 187 -1.84 17.66 -1.23
N LEU A 188 -2.17 18.95 -1.38
CA LEU A 188 -3.34 19.55 -0.77
C LEU A 188 -4.61 18.82 -1.20
N LYS A 189 -4.77 18.51 -2.50
CA LYS A 189 -5.92 17.75 -3.01
C LYS A 189 -6.12 16.38 -2.36
N LYS A 190 -5.04 15.73 -1.88
CA LYS A 190 -5.14 14.47 -1.13
C LYS A 190 -5.62 14.66 0.31
N ARG A 191 -5.45 15.86 0.85
CA ARG A 191 -5.67 16.21 2.27
C ARG A 191 -6.86 17.15 2.49
N VAL A 192 -7.63 17.50 1.47
CA VAL A 192 -8.84 18.36 1.63
C VAL A 192 -10.09 17.60 2.08
N ASN A 193 -10.07 16.27 2.05
CA ASN A 193 -11.19 15.41 2.42
C ASN A 193 -10.75 14.44 3.53
N SER A 194 -11.70 14.03 4.36
CA SER A 194 -11.48 12.91 5.28
C SER A 194 -11.21 11.64 4.49
N SER A 195 -10.31 10.80 5.00
CA SER A 195 -10.24 9.42 4.55
C SER A 195 -11.27 8.59 5.32
N VAL A 196 -11.94 7.70 4.62
CA VAL A 196 -12.97 6.83 5.17
C VAL A 196 -12.48 5.40 5.06
N SER A 197 -12.41 4.71 6.18
CA SER A 197 -12.17 3.26 6.23
C SER A 197 -13.42 2.57 6.77
N TYR A 198 -13.61 1.33 6.34
CA TYR A 198 -14.71 0.48 6.80
C TYR A 198 -14.13 -0.78 7.41
N GLU A 199 -14.54 -1.06 8.63
CA GLU A 199 -14.33 -2.35 9.26
C GLU A 199 -15.63 -3.15 9.13
N VAL A 200 -15.54 -4.33 8.53
CA VAL A 200 -16.70 -5.19 8.25
C VAL A 200 -16.54 -6.49 9.03
N GLU A 201 -17.52 -6.77 9.88
CA GLU A 201 -17.63 -8.04 10.56
C GLU A 201 -18.61 -8.94 9.80
N ALA A 202 -18.16 -10.14 9.43
CA ALA A 202 -18.95 -11.08 8.65
C ALA A 202 -18.76 -12.51 9.13
N GLN A 203 -19.82 -13.31 9.01
CA GLN A 203 -19.78 -14.73 9.29
C GLN A 203 -19.35 -15.51 8.05
N SER A 204 -18.34 -16.38 8.21
CA SER A 204 -17.84 -17.23 7.11
C SER A 204 -18.78 -18.43 6.88
N ILE A 205 -19.95 -18.18 6.32
CA ILE A 205 -20.99 -19.21 6.06
C ILE A 205 -20.49 -20.31 5.11
N GLY A 206 -19.55 -20.01 4.20
CA GLY A 206 -18.94 -21.01 3.33
C GLY A 206 -18.19 -22.10 4.10
N ARG A 207 -17.56 -21.76 5.22
CA ARG A 207 -16.90 -22.74 6.10
C ARG A 207 -17.89 -23.53 6.93
N ILE A 208 -18.97 -22.89 7.37
CA ILE A 208 -20.00 -23.51 8.22
C ILE A 208 -20.82 -24.53 7.40
N PHE A 209 -21.22 -24.16 6.19
CA PHE A 209 -22.11 -24.96 5.34
C PHE A 209 -21.39 -25.71 4.21
N GLY A 210 -20.06 -25.61 4.12
CA GLY A 210 -19.28 -26.29 3.06
C GLY A 210 -19.52 -25.73 1.65
N LEU A 211 -19.97 -24.48 1.54
CA LEU A 211 -20.30 -23.84 0.27
C LEU A 211 -19.04 -23.19 -0.31
N ALA A 212 -18.41 -23.84 -1.30
CA ALA A 212 -17.16 -23.39 -1.89
C ALA A 212 -17.22 -21.98 -2.50
N HIS A 213 -18.39 -21.58 -3.03
CA HIS A 213 -18.63 -20.24 -3.60
C HIS A 213 -18.88 -19.16 -2.54
N GLU A 214 -19.08 -19.54 -1.27
CA GLU A 214 -19.28 -18.63 -0.14
C GLU A 214 -18.02 -18.51 0.74
N LEU A 215 -16.91 -19.12 0.32
CA LEU A 215 -15.65 -19.04 1.06
C LEU A 215 -15.04 -17.65 0.94
N ILE A 216 -14.65 -17.11 2.09
CA ILE A 216 -13.94 -15.84 2.22
C ILE A 216 -12.52 -16.15 2.70
N ASN A 217 -11.52 -15.72 1.94
CA ASN A 217 -10.11 -15.86 2.29
C ASN A 217 -9.39 -14.53 2.16
N GLU A 218 -8.22 -14.42 2.79
CA GLU A 218 -7.37 -13.26 2.67
C GLU A 218 -6.97 -13.00 1.20
N GLY A 219 -7.11 -11.74 0.78
CA GLY A 219 -6.91 -11.30 -0.60
C GLY A 219 -8.13 -11.43 -1.52
N ASP A 220 -9.15 -12.21 -1.15
CA ASP A 220 -10.35 -12.35 -2.01
C ASP A 220 -11.04 -10.99 -2.22
N THR A 221 -11.56 -10.78 -3.43
CA THR A 221 -12.41 -9.63 -3.72
C THR A 221 -13.82 -9.95 -3.27
N ILE A 222 -14.35 -9.14 -2.38
CA ILE A 222 -15.69 -9.26 -1.83
C ILE A 222 -16.45 -7.96 -2.05
N ARG A 223 -17.77 -8.06 -2.20
CA ARG A 223 -18.67 -6.90 -2.23
C ARG A 223 -19.45 -6.83 -0.94
N ILE A 224 -19.67 -5.63 -0.42
CA ILE A 224 -20.45 -5.42 0.79
C ILE A 224 -21.75 -4.72 0.45
N LYS A 225 -22.86 -5.27 0.92
CA LYS A 225 -24.19 -4.71 0.74
C LYS A 225 -24.87 -4.55 2.09
N ASP A 226 -24.79 -3.34 2.64
CA ASP A 226 -25.49 -2.97 3.86
C ASP A 226 -26.62 -1.99 3.54
N THR A 227 -27.84 -2.51 3.52
CA THR A 227 -29.05 -1.71 3.28
C THR A 227 -29.60 -1.04 4.54
N GLY A 228 -29.07 -1.37 5.73
CA GLY A 228 -29.39 -0.76 7.02
C GLY A 228 -28.50 0.44 7.36
N PHE A 229 -27.31 0.53 6.75
CA PHE A 229 -26.45 1.72 6.83
C PHE A 229 -27.15 2.94 6.21
N THR A 230 -26.94 4.14 6.77
CA THR A 230 -27.53 5.38 6.24
C THR A 230 -26.42 6.38 5.89
N PRO A 231 -26.26 6.76 4.61
CA PRO A 231 -26.97 6.23 3.42
C PRO A 231 -26.59 4.76 3.14
N LYS A 232 -27.41 4.03 2.37
CA LYS A 232 -27.14 2.61 2.05
C LYS A 232 -25.72 2.43 1.52
N LEU A 233 -25.02 1.43 2.05
CA LEU A 233 -23.61 1.20 1.78
C LEU A 233 -23.42 0.06 0.79
N TYR A 234 -22.68 0.36 -0.28
CA TYR A 234 -22.25 -0.58 -1.30
C TYR A 234 -20.74 -0.38 -1.50
N LEU A 235 -19.94 -1.39 -1.16
CA LEU A 235 -18.47 -1.38 -1.30
C LEU A 235 -18.00 -2.49 -2.24
#